data_AF-A0A7S0BQH2-F1
#
_entry.id   AF-A0A7S0BQH2-F1
#
_cell.length_a   1.000
_cell.length_b   1.000
_cell.length_c   1.000
_cell.angle_alpha   90.00
_cell.angle_beta   90.00
_cell.angle_gamma   90.00
#
_symmetry.space_group_name_H-M   'P 1'
#
loop_
_entity.id
_entity.type
_entity.pdbx_description
1 polymer ?
#
loop_
_entity_poly.entity_id
_entity_poly.type
_entity_poly.pdbx_seq_one_letter_code
_entity_poly.pdbx_strand_id
1 'polypeptide(L)'
;MGLFGKKSEPPPPKPKPAKSPDMFETIFNMKFTAKQIGKLAKKSEKSVKDEKLKCKLAIEKGNVESAKVHAENAVRNEKQAVSYLRLQSRMDAVASKLEAHSQMMQATSSMGAVTESLNAVLGTTDITKITEVMDTFEKQFE
;
A
#
# COMPACT_ATOMS: atom_id res chain seq x y z
N MET A 1 20.22 -19.62 63.55
CA MET A 1 18.79 -19.59 63.19
C MET A 1 18.43 -18.14 62.89
N GLY A 2 18.16 -17.80 61.63
CA GLY A 2 17.91 -16.42 61.20
C GLY A 2 17.64 -16.38 59.69
N LEU A 3 16.41 -16.07 59.34
CA LEU A 3 15.75 -16.27 58.05
C LEU A 3 16.17 -15.21 57.02
N PHE A 4 16.69 -15.64 55.86
CA PHE A 4 16.69 -14.82 54.64
C PHE A 4 16.24 -15.68 53.45
N GLY A 5 14.93 -15.74 53.25
CA GLY A 5 14.34 -16.24 52.01
C GLY A 5 14.49 -15.20 50.91
N LYS A 6 15.35 -15.45 49.92
CA LYS A 6 15.31 -14.74 48.64
C LYS A 6 13.99 -15.08 47.95
N LYS A 7 13.00 -14.17 48.02
CA LYS A 7 11.86 -14.20 47.10
C LYS A 7 12.41 -13.90 45.71
N SER A 8 12.38 -14.89 44.82
CA SER A 8 12.53 -14.67 43.38
C SER A 8 11.44 -13.70 42.94
N GLU A 9 11.83 -12.57 42.35
CA GLU A 9 10.88 -11.66 41.72
C GLU A 9 10.09 -12.43 40.64
N PRO A 10 8.77 -12.22 40.54
CA PRO A 10 7.99 -12.83 39.49
C PRO A 10 8.54 -12.38 38.12
N PRO A 11 8.59 -13.29 37.13
CA PRO A 11 9.03 -12.93 35.79
C PRO A 11 8.24 -11.72 35.29
N PRO A 12 8.89 -10.80 34.56
CA PRO A 12 8.20 -9.63 34.02
C PRO A 12 6.95 -10.11 33.25
N PRO A 13 5.81 -9.43 33.43
CA PRO A 13 4.60 -9.79 32.70
C PRO A 13 4.95 -9.81 31.22
N LYS A 14 4.69 -10.93 30.54
CA LYS A 14 4.81 -11.04 29.09
C LYS A 14 4.13 -9.81 28.49
N PRO A 15 4.78 -9.08 27.55
CA PRO A 15 4.15 -7.92 26.94
C PRO A 15 2.77 -8.34 26.46
N LYS A 16 1.73 -7.61 26.91
CA LYS A 16 0.36 -7.83 26.43
C LYS A 16 0.43 -7.86 24.90
N PRO A 17 -0.17 -8.86 24.22
CA PRO A 17 -0.22 -8.83 22.77
C PRO A 17 -0.82 -7.48 22.39
N ALA A 18 -0.08 -6.70 21.61
CA ALA A 18 -0.60 -5.47 21.03
C ALA A 18 -1.93 -5.84 20.36
N LYS A 19 -3.01 -5.10 20.62
CA LYS A 19 -4.29 -5.34 19.95
C LYS A 19 -4.00 -5.43 18.46
N SER A 20 -4.29 -6.57 17.85
CA SER A 20 -4.34 -6.72 16.40
C SER A 20 -5.13 -5.54 15.84
N PRO A 21 -4.64 -4.82 14.81
CA PRO A 21 -5.34 -3.68 14.24
C PRO A 21 -6.80 -4.05 14.01
N ASP A 22 -7.71 -3.17 14.44
CA ASP A 22 -9.12 -3.41 14.22
C ASP A 22 -9.37 -3.57 12.72
N MET A 23 -10.23 -4.51 12.33
CA MET A 23 -10.54 -4.77 10.91
C MET A 23 -10.96 -3.48 10.21
N PHE A 24 -11.74 -2.64 10.91
CA PHE A 24 -12.16 -1.33 10.44
C PHE A 24 -11.01 -0.34 10.24
N GLU A 25 -10.00 -0.36 11.12
CA GLU A 25 -8.79 0.45 10.98
C GLU A 25 -7.99 0.02 9.74
N THR A 26 -7.86 -1.29 9.51
CA THR A 26 -7.19 -1.83 8.31
C THR A 26 -7.95 -1.42 7.04
N ILE A 27 -9.27 -1.58 7.01
CA ILE A 27 -10.12 -1.14 5.88
C ILE A 27 -9.94 0.37 5.62
N PHE A 28 -9.93 1.18 6.68
CA PHE A 28 -9.70 2.61 6.57
C PHE A 28 -8.32 2.92 5.96
N ASN A 29 -7.26 2.30 6.49
CA ASN A 29 -5.89 2.49 6.00
C ASN A 29 -5.77 2.06 4.53
N MET A 30 -6.41 0.96 4.12
CA MET A 30 -6.44 0.55 2.71
C MET A 30 -7.11 1.59 1.81
N LYS A 31 -8.31 2.06 2.17
CA LYS A 31 -9.02 3.10 1.40
C LYS A 31 -8.22 4.41 1.34
N PHE A 32 -7.56 4.76 2.45
CA PHE A 32 -6.71 5.94 2.51
C PHE A 32 -5.49 5.80 1.59
N THR A 33 -4.76 4.69 1.66
CA THR A 33 -3.61 4.42 0.82
C THR A 33 -4.01 4.33 -0.65
N ALA A 34 -5.14 3.72 -0.99
CA ALA A 34 -5.71 3.73 -2.35
C ALA A 34 -5.88 5.17 -2.84
N LYS A 35 -6.49 6.05 -2.04
CA LYS A 35 -6.62 7.47 -2.38
C LYS A 35 -5.26 8.16 -2.60
N GLN A 36 -4.22 7.82 -1.84
CA GLN A 36 -2.87 8.36 -2.07
C GLN A 36 -2.26 7.83 -3.37
N ILE A 37 -2.39 6.54 -3.67
CA ILE A 37 -1.93 5.94 -4.93
C ILE A 37 -2.67 6.58 -6.12
N GLY A 38 -3.96 6.85 -6.00
CA GLY A 38 -4.72 7.57 -7.02
C GLY A 38 -4.20 9.00 -7.26
N LYS A 39 -3.66 9.68 -6.24
CA LYS A 39 -2.95 10.96 -6.44
C LYS A 39 -1.62 10.76 -7.16
N LEU A 40 -0.88 9.69 -6.87
CA LEU A 40 0.36 9.37 -7.58
C LEU A 40 0.09 9.09 -9.07
N ALA A 41 -1.00 8.36 -9.39
CA ALA A 41 -1.45 8.13 -10.76
C ALA A 41 -1.71 9.47 -11.48
N LYS A 42 -2.51 10.36 -10.89
CA LYS A 42 -2.79 11.70 -11.44
C LYS A 42 -1.53 12.56 -11.60
N LYS A 43 -0.60 12.47 -10.65
CA LYS A 43 0.69 13.17 -10.73
C LYS A 43 1.50 12.67 -11.93
N SER A 44 1.59 11.35 -12.12
CA SER A 44 2.25 10.75 -13.28
C SER A 44 1.56 11.15 -14.60
N GLU A 45 0.24 11.16 -14.67
CA GLU A 45 -0.50 11.65 -15.85
C GLU A 45 -0.20 13.11 -16.18
N LYS A 46 -0.06 13.96 -15.16
CA LYS A 46 0.36 15.35 -15.35
C LYS A 46 1.78 15.41 -15.93
N SER A 47 2.72 14.63 -15.39
CA SER A 47 4.08 14.54 -15.92
C SER A 47 4.11 14.02 -17.37
N VAL A 48 3.22 13.10 -17.77
CA VAL A 48 3.07 12.69 -19.18
C VAL A 48 2.70 13.90 -20.06
N LYS A 49 1.72 14.71 -19.64
CA LYS A 49 1.30 15.90 -20.40
C LYS A 49 2.44 16.92 -20.52
N ASP A 50 3.15 17.16 -19.42
CA ASP A 50 4.28 18.09 -19.39
C ASP A 50 5.42 17.62 -20.32
N GLU A 51 5.78 16.34 -20.29
CA GLU A 51 6.82 15.77 -21.17
C GLU A 51 6.39 15.75 -22.64
N LYS A 52 5.11 15.47 -22.94
CA LYS A 52 4.56 15.58 -24.30
C LYS A 52 4.67 17.02 -24.84
N LEU A 53 4.40 18.03 -23.99
CA LEU A 53 4.56 19.42 -24.37
C LEU A 53 6.03 19.78 -24.64
N LYS A 54 6.95 19.35 -23.76
CA LYS A 54 8.39 19.57 -23.96
C LYS A 54 8.90 18.88 -25.22
N CYS A 55 8.43 17.66 -25.50
CA CYS A 55 8.73 16.94 -26.74
C CYS A 55 8.29 17.74 -27.97
N LYS A 56 7.05 18.26 -27.98
CA LYS A 56 6.55 19.11 -29.06
C LYS A 56 7.43 20.35 -29.28
N LEU A 57 7.76 21.08 -28.22
CA LEU A 57 8.61 22.26 -28.29
C LEU A 57 10.05 21.94 -28.75
N ALA A 58 10.58 20.77 -28.40
CA ALA A 58 11.89 20.32 -28.85
C ALA A 58 11.89 20.02 -30.36
N ILE A 59 10.83 19.39 -30.88
CA ILE A 59 10.65 19.13 -32.32
C ILE A 59 10.56 20.45 -33.10
N GLU A 60 9.76 21.41 -32.62
CA GLU A 60 9.61 22.73 -33.26
C GLU A 60 10.94 23.50 -33.34
N LYS A 61 11.83 23.30 -32.37
CA LYS A 61 13.18 23.89 -32.34
C LYS A 61 14.21 23.10 -33.14
N GLY A 62 13.83 21.99 -33.78
CA GLY A 62 14.74 21.11 -34.51
C GLY A 62 15.67 20.26 -33.62
N ASN A 63 15.44 20.22 -32.31
CA ASN A 63 16.25 19.44 -31.37
C ASN A 63 15.66 18.02 -31.21
N VAL A 64 15.94 17.18 -32.20
CA VAL A 64 15.43 15.81 -32.27
C VAL A 64 15.93 14.95 -31.10
N GLU A 65 17.16 15.18 -30.64
CA GLU A 65 17.72 14.36 -29.57
C GLU A 65 17.04 14.63 -28.21
N SER A 66 16.74 15.89 -27.88
CA SER A 66 15.97 16.19 -26.67
C SER A 66 14.50 15.75 -26.79
N ALA A 67 13.93 15.81 -28.00
CA ALA A 67 12.58 15.30 -28.25
C ALA A 67 12.46 13.80 -27.94
N LYS A 68 13.46 12.99 -28.32
CA LYS A 68 13.49 11.55 -27.98
C LYS A 68 13.49 11.33 -26.47
N VAL A 69 14.34 12.05 -25.73
CA VAL A 69 14.41 11.93 -24.27
C VAL A 69 13.06 12.28 -23.62
N HIS A 70 12.41 13.37 -24.05
CA HIS A 70 11.08 13.73 -23.55
C HIS A 70 10.01 12.71 -23.92
N ALA A 71 10.08 12.11 -25.11
CA ALA A 71 9.18 11.03 -25.51
C ALA A 71 9.34 9.77 -24.65
N GLU A 72 10.58 9.35 -24.37
CA GLU A 72 10.88 8.22 -23.49
C GLU A 72 10.37 8.46 -22.06
N ASN A 73 10.58 9.67 -21.54
CA ASN A 73 10.05 10.08 -20.23
C ASN A 73 8.52 10.03 -20.21
N ALA A 74 7.86 10.49 -21.27
CA ALA A 74 6.40 10.43 -21.37
C ALA A 74 5.91 8.97 -21.32
N VAL A 75 6.53 8.06 -22.08
CA VAL A 75 6.18 6.62 -22.07
C VAL A 75 6.42 6.00 -20.69
N ARG A 76 7.52 6.34 -20.04
CA ARG A 76 7.83 5.85 -18.68
C ARG A 76 6.76 6.31 -17.68
N ASN A 77 6.41 7.59 -17.70
CA ASN A 77 5.40 8.15 -16.80
C ASN A 77 4.01 7.57 -17.07
N GLU A 78 3.69 7.27 -18.33
CA GLU A 78 2.43 6.63 -18.72
C GLU A 78 2.32 5.21 -18.15
N LYS A 79 3.39 4.41 -18.27
CA LYS A 79 3.45 3.07 -17.66
C LYS A 79 3.28 3.13 -16.13
N GLN A 80 3.91 4.10 -15.48
CA GLN A 80 3.76 4.31 -14.04
C GLN A 80 2.32 4.71 -13.66
N ALA A 81 1.71 5.63 -14.40
CA ALA A 81 0.33 6.05 -14.17
C ALA A 81 -0.65 4.86 -14.23
N VAL A 82 -0.53 4.03 -15.27
CA VAL A 82 -1.36 2.82 -15.43
C VAL A 82 -1.11 1.83 -14.30
N SER A 83 0.15 1.63 -13.89
CA SER A 83 0.48 0.74 -12.76
C SER A 83 -0.15 1.21 -11.45
N TYR A 84 -0.08 2.51 -11.15
CA TYR A 84 -0.72 3.08 -9.95
C TYR A 84 -2.23 2.98 -10.02
N LEU A 85 -2.84 3.24 -11.18
CA LEU A 85 -4.28 3.12 -11.35
C LEU A 85 -4.77 1.68 -11.10
N ARG A 86 -4.07 0.68 -11.65
CA ARG A 86 -4.37 -0.73 -11.42
C ARG A 86 -4.29 -1.10 -9.95
N LEU A 87 -3.23 -0.66 -9.27
CA LEU A 87 -3.05 -0.94 -7.84
C LEU A 87 -4.11 -0.23 -6.98
N GLN A 88 -4.47 1.01 -7.32
CA GLN A 88 -5.56 1.73 -6.66
C GLN A 88 -6.87 0.93 -6.75
N SER A 89 -7.27 0.54 -7.97
CA SER A 89 -8.50 -0.23 -8.19
C SER A 89 -8.49 -1.57 -7.45
N ARG A 90 -7.35 -2.25 -7.43
CA ARG A 90 -7.17 -3.49 -6.70
C ARG A 90 -7.36 -3.29 -5.19
N MET A 91 -6.76 -2.25 -4.62
CA MET A 91 -6.84 -1.98 -3.18
C MET A 91 -8.25 -1.53 -2.76
N ASP A 92 -8.93 -0.75 -3.60
CA ASP A 92 -10.34 -0.41 -3.40
C ASP A 92 -11.21 -1.68 -3.40
N ALA A 93 -11.00 -2.60 -4.35
CA ALA A 93 -11.75 -3.85 -4.43
C ALA A 93 -11.53 -4.76 -3.20
N VAL A 94 -10.27 -4.89 -2.75
CA VAL A 94 -9.96 -5.68 -1.55
C VAL A 94 -10.57 -5.06 -0.30
N ALA A 95 -10.48 -3.73 -0.15
CA ALA A 95 -11.10 -3.03 0.98
C ALA A 95 -12.62 -3.21 1.01
N SER A 96 -13.29 -3.18 -0.14
CA SER A 96 -14.74 -3.46 -0.24
C SER A 96 -15.09 -4.91 0.12
N LYS A 97 -14.27 -5.89 -0.30
CA LYS A 97 -14.46 -7.29 0.12
C LYS A 97 -14.30 -7.47 1.62
N LEU A 98 -13.29 -6.83 2.22
CA LEU A 98 -13.09 -6.83 3.67
C LEU A 98 -14.25 -6.21 4.42
N GLU A 99 -14.77 -5.08 3.94
CA GLU A 99 -15.91 -4.40 4.55
C GLU A 99 -17.14 -5.33 4.57
N ALA A 100 -17.42 -6.03 3.47
CA ALA A 100 -18.51 -7.03 3.42
C ALA A 100 -18.31 -8.18 4.43
N HIS A 101 -17.09 -8.71 4.55
CA HIS A 101 -16.79 -9.79 5.51
C HIS A 101 -16.84 -9.32 6.97
N SER A 102 -16.40 -8.09 7.24
CA SER A 102 -16.43 -7.49 8.60
C SER A 102 -17.87 -7.32 9.12
N GLN A 103 -18.83 -7.06 8.22
CA GLN A 103 -20.25 -6.96 8.57
C GLN A 103 -20.87 -8.34 8.86
N MET A 104 -20.28 -9.45 8.38
CA MET A 104 -20.82 -10.80 8.49
C MET A 104 -20.45 -11.54 9.80
N MET A 105 -19.90 -10.86 10.81
CA MET A 105 -19.67 -11.38 12.19
C MET A 105 -18.75 -12.62 12.30
N GLN A 106 -17.92 -12.93 11.29
CA GLN A 106 -16.90 -13.99 11.37
C GLN A 106 -15.54 -13.45 10.92
N ALA A 107 -14.83 -12.78 11.83
CA ALA A 107 -13.38 -12.62 11.66
C ALA A 107 -12.72 -13.97 12.01
N THR A 108 -12.19 -14.67 11.01
CA THR A 108 -11.41 -15.89 11.21
C THR A 108 -9.99 -15.55 11.69
N SER A 109 -9.32 -16.44 12.43
CA SER A 109 -7.93 -16.21 12.85
C SER A 109 -6.98 -15.96 11.67
N SER A 110 -7.22 -16.59 10.53
CA SER A 110 -6.46 -16.35 9.30
C SER A 110 -6.59 -14.90 8.82
N MET A 111 -7.77 -14.29 8.97
CA MET A 111 -8.01 -12.91 8.57
C MET A 111 -7.19 -11.91 9.41
N GLY A 112 -7.06 -12.18 10.71
CA GLY A 112 -6.29 -11.33 11.64
C GLY A 112 -4.79 -11.25 11.31
N ALA A 113 -4.18 -12.39 10.94
CA ALA A 113 -2.76 -12.42 10.57
C ALA A 113 -2.48 -11.62 9.28
N VAL A 114 -3.40 -11.68 8.32
CA VAL A 114 -3.26 -10.96 7.05
C VAL A 114 -3.49 -9.47 7.25
N THR A 115 -4.49 -9.05 8.04
CA THR A 115 -4.73 -7.62 8.33
C THR A 115 -3.57 -6.98 9.07
N GLU A 116 -2.91 -7.70 9.97
CA GLU A 116 -1.67 -7.25 10.63
C GLU A 116 -0.55 -7.02 9.62
N SER A 117 -0.30 -7.99 8.74
CA SER A 117 0.74 -7.87 7.71
C SER A 117 0.48 -6.70 6.75
N LEU A 118 -0.79 -6.48 6.41
CA LEU A 118 -1.20 -5.39 5.54
C LEU A 118 -1.02 -4.04 6.21
N ASN A 119 -1.44 -3.91 7.47
CA ASN A 119 -1.27 -2.67 8.22
C ASN A 119 0.23 -2.29 8.38
N ALA A 120 1.10 -3.28 8.54
CA ALA A 120 2.55 -3.05 8.62
C ALA A 120 3.15 -2.43 7.35
N VAL A 121 2.60 -2.76 6.16
CA VAL A 121 3.11 -2.25 4.88
C VAL A 121 2.37 -1.00 4.38
N LEU A 122 1.12 -0.79 4.78
CA LEU A 122 0.31 0.36 4.34
C LEU A 122 0.87 1.72 4.80
N GLY A 123 1.65 1.74 5.89
CA GLY A 123 2.36 2.94 6.35
C GLY A 123 3.62 3.26 5.53
N THR A 124 4.04 2.37 4.64
CA THR A 124 5.24 2.55 3.81
C THR A 124 4.89 3.09 2.43
N THR A 125 5.85 3.73 1.77
CA THR A 125 5.73 4.12 0.35
C THR A 125 6.25 3.01 -0.58
N ASP A 126 6.44 1.79 -0.05
CA ASP A 126 6.99 0.66 -0.81
C ASP A 126 5.86 -0.09 -1.53
N ILE A 127 5.62 0.34 -2.76
CA ILE A 127 4.52 -0.15 -3.60
C ILE A 127 4.68 -1.64 -3.94
N THR A 128 5.92 -2.12 -4.04
CA THR A 128 6.20 -3.54 -4.30
C THR A 128 5.73 -4.39 -3.13
N LYS A 129 6.10 -4.01 -1.90
CA LYS A 129 5.66 -4.73 -0.69
C LYS A 129 4.16 -4.68 -0.48
N ILE A 130 3.53 -3.52 -0.73
CA ILE A 130 2.07 -3.41 -0.68
C ILE A 130 1.44 -4.42 -1.66
N THR A 131 1.98 -4.53 -2.87
CA THR A 131 1.48 -5.48 -3.88
C THR A 131 1.66 -6.93 -3.45
N GLU A 132 2.82 -7.31 -2.91
CA GLU A 132 3.10 -8.68 -2.44
C GLU A 132 2.18 -9.11 -1.28
N VAL A 133 1.96 -8.23 -0.31
CA VAL A 133 1.07 -8.51 0.81
C VAL A 133 -0.38 -8.57 0.33
N MET A 134 -0.77 -7.73 -0.64
CA MET A 134 -2.08 -7.81 -1.28
C MET A 134 -2.28 -9.12 -2.07
N ASP A 135 -1.25 -9.63 -2.77
CA ASP A 135 -1.30 -10.94 -3.42
C ASP A 135 -1.56 -12.06 -2.41
N THR A 136 -0.90 -12.00 -1.26
CA THR A 136 -1.09 -12.95 -0.17
C THR A 136 -2.49 -12.84 0.42
N PHE A 137 -2.99 -11.61 0.56
CA PHE A 137 -4.34 -11.34 1.02
C PHE A 137 -5.38 -11.98 0.09
N GLU A 138 -5.30 -11.72 -1.22
CA GLU A 138 -6.30 -12.21 -2.17
C GLU A 138 -6.38 -13.74 -2.18
N LYS A 139 -5.26 -14.45 -2.03
CA LYS A 139 -5.23 -15.93 -1.91
C LYS A 139 -5.96 -16.49 -0.69
N GLN A 140 -6.14 -15.69 0.37
CA GLN A 140 -6.86 -16.11 1.58
C GLN A 140 -8.37 -15.91 1.47
N PHE A 141 -8.84 -15.21 0.42
CA PHE A 141 -10.24 -14.89 0.16
C PHE A 141 -10.76 -15.51 -1.16
N GLU A 142 -9.92 -16.29 -1.86
CA GLU A 142 -10.34 -17.31 -2.84
C GLU A 142 -10.63 -18.64 -2.13
#